data_AF-A0A2L2Z938-F1
#
_entry.id   AF-A0A2L2Z938-F1
#
_cell.length_a   1.000
_cell.length_b   1.000
_cell.length_c   1.000
_cell.angle_alpha   90.00
_cell.angle_beta   90.00
_cell.angle_gamma   90.00
#
_symmetry.space_group_name_H-M   'P 1'
#
loop_
_entity.id
_entity.type
_entity.pdbx_description
1 polymer ?
#
loop_
_entity_poly.entity_id
_entity_poly.type
_entity_poly.pdbx_seq_one_letter_code
_entity_poly.pdbx_strand_id
1 'polypeptide(L)' 'AFLIASLALCFLAGFLYKSACEEHRELEQKSNTKVNQIPNCSPEGDFESLQCFEGS' A
#
# COMPACT_ATOMS: atom_id res chain seq x y z
N ALA A 1 -19.31 -11.67 -24.67
CA ALA A 1 -19.51 -10.33 -24.07
C ALA A 1 -19.56 -10.40 -22.54
N PHE A 2 -20.46 -11.17 -21.93
CA PHE A 2 -20.58 -11.32 -20.46
C PHE A 2 -19.27 -11.70 -19.76
N LEU A 3 -18.54 -12.70 -20.27
CA LEU A 3 -17.28 -13.16 -19.68
C LEU A 3 -16.16 -12.10 -19.70
N ILE A 4 -16.18 -11.22 -20.71
CA ILE A 4 -15.18 -10.16 -20.86
C ILE A 4 -15.45 -9.04 -19.84
N ALA A 5 -16.73 -8.69 -19.63
CA ALA A 5 -17.13 -7.73 -18.62
C ALA A 5 -16.81 -8.19 -17.19
N SER A 6 -16.99 -9.49 -16.90
CA SER A 6 -16.66 -10.07 -15.59
C SER A 6 -15.16 -10.05 -15.29
N LEU A 7 -14.31 -10.37 -16.26
CA LEU A 7 -12.85 -10.31 -16.09
C LEU A 7 -12.37 -8.88 -15.85
N ALA A 8 -12.85 -7.92 -16.64
CA ALA A 8 -12.51 -6.50 -16.47
C ALA A 8 -12.87 -5.98 -15.07
N LEU A 9 -14.00 -6.43 -14.51
CA LEU A 9 -14.44 -6.04 -13.17
C LEU A 9 -13.54 -6.62 -12.06
N CYS A 10 -13.07 -7.85 -12.20
CA CYS A 10 -12.14 -8.47 -11.25
C CYS A 10 -10.76 -7.80 -11.26
N PHE A 11 -10.26 -7.38 -12.42
CA PHE A 11 -8.97 -6.68 -12.51
C PHE A 11 -9.04 -5.29 -11.87
N LEU A 12 -10.14 -4.56 -12.01
CA LEU A 12 -10.30 -3.22 -11.43
C LEU A 12 -10.40 -3.23 -9.89
N ALA A 13 -11.01 -4.26 -9.30
CA ALA A 13 -11.18 -4.36 -7.86
C ALA A 13 -9.85 -4.47 -7.08
N GLY A 14 -8.85 -5.14 -7.67
CA GLY A 14 -7.51 -5.28 -7.07
C GLY A 14 -6.75 -3.96 -6.95
N PHE A 15 -7.01 -2.98 -7.81
CA PHE A 15 -6.36 -1.66 -7.77
C PHE A 15 -6.96 -0.70 -6.73
N LEU A 16 -8.15 -1.00 -6.21
CA LEU A 16 -8.86 -0.11 -5.26
C LEU A 16 -8.74 -0.56 -3.80
N TYR A 17 -8.26 -1.77 -3.55
CA TYR A 17 -8.04 -2.24 -2.20
C TYR A 17 -6.68 -1.77 -1.72
N LYS A 18 -6.70 -0.87 -0.74
CA LYS A 18 -5.50 -0.38 -0.09
C LYS A 18 -5.01 -1.40 0.94
N SER A 19 -3.74 -1.79 0.85
CA SER A 19 -3.18 -2.75 1.79
C SER A 19 -2.97 -2.14 3.18
N ALA A 20 -2.75 -2.99 4.19
CA ALA A 20 -2.41 -2.53 5.53
C ALA A 20 -1.10 -1.71 5.54
N CYS A 21 -0.11 -2.08 4.72
CA CYS A 21 1.13 -1.31 4.59
C CYS A 21 0.87 0.07 3.98
N GLU A 22 0.08 0.13 2.90
CA GLU A 22 -0.26 1.39 2.25
C GLU A 22 -1.13 2.29 3.14
N GLU A 23 -2.03 1.70 3.93
CA GLU A 23 -2.79 2.41 4.97
C GLU A 23 -1.87 3.05 5.99
N HIS A 24 -0.95 2.27 6.57
CA HIS A 24 0.03 2.78 7.51
C HIS A 24 0.90 3.88 6.88
N ARG A 25 1.38 3.66 5.65
CA ARG A 25 2.19 4.64 4.91
C ARG A 25 1.53 6.01 4.80
N GLU A 26 0.24 6.06 4.47
CA GLU A 26 -0.48 7.33 4.38
C GLU A 26 -0.72 8.00 5.73
N LEU A 27 -0.97 7.21 6.78
CA LEU A 27 -1.12 7.77 8.14
C LEU A 27 0.19 8.42 8.58
N GLU A 28 1.31 7.73 8.36
CA GLU A 28 2.62 8.23 8.69
C GLU A 28 2.99 9.47 7.83
N GLN A 29 2.64 9.50 6.55
CA GLN A 29 2.86 10.68 5.71
C GLN A 29 2.05 11.91 6.13
N LYS A 30 0.90 11.72 6.78
CA LYS A 30 0.04 12.80 7.28
C LYS A 30 0.38 13.22 8.71
N SER A 31 1.16 12.40 9.42
CA SER A 31 1.62 12.72 10.76
C SER A 31 2.57 13.92 10.75
N ASN A 32 2.45 14.77 11.77
CA ASN A 32 3.36 15.91 12.00
C ASN A 32 4.40 15.61 13.09
N THR A 33 4.61 14.35 13.43
CA THR A 33 5.64 13.94 14.41
C THR A 33 7.03 14.03 13.79
N LYS A 34 8.00 14.52 14.57
CA LYS A 34 9.40 14.64 14.13
C LYS A 34 10.11 13.28 13.97
N VAL A 35 9.56 12.24 14.60
CA VAL A 35 10.07 10.87 14.57
C VAL A 35 9.01 10.03 13.87
N ASN A 36 8.92 10.18 12.56
CA ASN A 36 7.98 9.41 11.78
C ASN A 36 8.70 8.50 10.81
N GLN A 37 8.35 7.22 10.83
CA GLN A 37 8.93 6.22 9.94
C GLN A 37 7.88 5.85 8.91
N ILE A 38 8.11 6.26 7.67
CA ILE A 38 7.26 5.87 6.56
C ILE A 38 7.64 4.43 6.16
N PRO A 39 6.74 3.44 6.26
CA PRO A 39 7.03 2.07 5.87
C PRO A 39 7.24 1.95 4.35
N ASN A 40 8.08 0.99 3.97
CA ASN A 40 8.22 0.52 2.59
C ASN A 40 7.32 -0.67 2.34
N CYS A 41 6.55 -0.63 1.25
CA CYS A 41 5.63 -1.68 0.86
C CYS A 41 6.13 -2.37 -0.41
N SER A 42 5.99 -3.69 -0.46
CA SER A 42 6.18 -4.51 -1.65
C SER A 42 5.09 -4.25 -2.70
N PRO A 43 5.30 -4.65 -3.98
CA PRO A 43 4.27 -4.54 -5.02
C PRO A 43 2.95 -5.27 -4.70
N GLU A 44 3.01 -6.30 -3.85
CA GLU A 44 1.86 -7.09 -3.40
C GLU A 44 1.08 -6.40 -2.26
N GLY A 45 1.61 -5.29 -1.73
CA GLY A 45 1.02 -4.54 -0.63
C GLY A 45 1.45 -5.01 0.76
N ASP A 46 2.31 -6.02 0.87
CA ASP A 46 2.92 -6.44 2.14
C ASP A 46 4.01 -5.46 2.57
N PHE A 47 4.36 -5.48 3.85
CA PHE A 47 5.56 -4.78 4.33
C PHE A 47 6.81 -5.42 3.74
N GLU A 48 7.75 -4.60 3.27
CA GLU A 48 9.08 -5.08 2.94
C GLU A 48 9.71 -5.81 4.15
N SER A 49 10.46 -6.87 3.85
CA SER A 49 11.08 -7.74 4.87
C SER A 49 12.04 -6.99 5.82
N LEU A 50 12.57 -5.85 5.38
CA LEU A 50 13.40 -4.95 6.17
C LEU A 50 12.82 -3.54 6.12
N GLN A 51 12.57 -2.96 7.30
CA GLN A 51 12.15 -1.57 7.48
C GLN A 51 13.26 -0.78 8.15
N CYS A 52 13.71 0.30 7.52
CA CYS A 52 14.77 1.15 8.02
C CYS A 52 14.23 2.52 8.44
N PHE A 53 14.87 3.15 9.43
CA PHE A 53 14.62 4.56 9.72
C PHE A 53 15.43 5.40 8.74
N GLU A 54 14.78 6.40 8.15
CA GLU A 54 15.48 7.36 7.29
C GLU A 54 16.46 8.17 8.15
N GLY A 55 17.75 8.12 7.81
CA GLY A 55 18.83 8.74 8.58
C GLY A 55 19.48 7.85 9.66
N SER A 56 19.21 6.54 9.65
CA SER A 56 20.01 5.54 10.39
C SER A 56 21.28 5.13 9.66
#